data_AF-A0A258E9L0-F1
#
_entry.id   AF-A0A258E9L0-F1
#
_cell.length_a   1.000
_cell.length_b   1.000
_cell.length_c   1.000
_cell.angle_alpha   90.00
_cell.angle_beta   90.00
_cell.angle_gamma   90.00
#
_symmetry.space_group_name_H-M   'P 1'
#
loop_
_entity.id
_entity.type
_entity.pdbx_description
1 polymer ?
#
loop_
_entity_poly.entity_id
_entity_poly.type
_entity_poly.pdbx_seq_one_letter_code
_entity_poly.pdbx_strand_id
1 'polypeptide(L)'
;MKNWILGAALMTLISLGAHAQQQQRRAATPEERATRMTERMAQELQLSEQQKKEIYAIHLERAQKRMADQEAQKAEMQARKETMKAEEQKVLEVLTEEQRKKWEEIKLEQRDRRRPQGAIEDRGRMPHRRMRGGSN
;
A
#
# COMPACT_ATOMS: atom_id res chain seq x y z
N MET A 1 52.90 -3.11 -3.21
CA MET A 1 51.67 -2.44 -3.70
C MET A 1 50.70 -3.48 -4.23
N LYS A 2 50.03 -4.16 -3.31
CA LYS A 2 49.00 -5.18 -3.50
C LYS A 2 48.00 -4.86 -2.38
N ASN A 3 46.69 -5.04 -2.57
CA ASN A 3 45.63 -4.84 -1.56
C ASN A 3 44.78 -3.55 -1.66
N TRP A 4 44.80 -2.81 -2.77
CA TRP A 4 43.90 -1.64 -2.96
C TRP A 4 42.74 -1.90 -3.94
N ILE A 5 42.65 -3.10 -4.53
CA ILE A 5 41.60 -3.46 -5.52
C ILE A 5 40.37 -4.08 -4.84
N LEU A 6 40.49 -4.59 -3.61
CA LEU A 6 39.39 -5.25 -2.89
C LEU A 6 38.35 -4.28 -2.30
N GLY A 7 38.70 -2.99 -2.12
CA GLY A 7 37.77 -1.99 -1.58
C GLY A 7 36.80 -1.40 -2.61
N ALA A 8 37.19 -1.36 -3.89
CA ALA A 8 36.36 -0.78 -4.96
C ALA A 8 35.25 -1.73 -5.45
N ALA A 9 35.44 -3.04 -5.30
CA ALA A 9 34.46 -4.04 -5.73
C ALA A 9 33.27 -4.20 -4.76
N LEU A 10 33.38 -3.72 -3.52
CA LEU A 10 32.33 -3.87 -2.49
C LEU A 10 31.33 -2.71 -2.48
N MET A 11 31.67 -1.54 -3.04
CA MET A 11 30.75 -0.40 -3.13
C MET A 11 29.82 -0.42 -4.35
N THR A 12 30.07 -1.24 -5.37
CA THR A 12 29.19 -1.33 -6.55
C THR A 12 27.98 -2.24 -6.35
N LEU A 13 28.01 -3.15 -5.36
CA LEU A 13 26.91 -4.10 -5.11
C LEU A 13 25.73 -3.52 -4.32
N ILE A 14 25.90 -2.37 -3.65
CA ILE A 14 24.81 -1.73 -2.90
C ILE A 14 23.86 -0.93 -3.83
N SER A 15 24.33 -0.50 -4.99
CA SER A 15 23.56 0.37 -5.90
C SER A 15 22.45 -0.34 -6.69
N LEU A 16 22.49 -1.68 -6.81
CA LEU A 16 21.42 -2.44 -7.49
C LEU A 16 20.20 -2.73 -6.60
N GLY A 17 20.30 -2.63 -5.28
CA GLY A 17 19.16 -2.85 -4.38
C GLY A 17 18.19 -1.67 -4.28
N ALA A 18 18.69 -0.44 -4.45
CA ALA A 18 17.90 0.78 -4.29
C ALA A 18 16.93 1.05 -5.45
N HIS A 19 17.24 0.55 -6.66
CA HIS A 19 16.41 0.77 -7.85
C HIS A 19 15.17 -0.13 -7.92
N ALA A 20 15.13 -1.22 -7.15
CA ALA A 20 13.95 -2.10 -7.05
C ALA A 20 12.86 -1.53 -6.11
N GLN A 21 13.22 -0.64 -5.19
CA GLN A 21 12.30 -0.03 -4.23
C GLN A 21 11.59 1.22 -4.78
N GLN A 22 12.12 1.82 -5.84
CA GLN A 22 11.62 3.05 -6.45
C GLN A 22 10.95 2.84 -7.81
N GLN A 23 10.56 1.61 -8.16
CA GLN A 23 9.52 1.47 -9.19
C GLN A 23 8.20 1.78 -8.50
N GLN A 24 7.85 3.07 -8.46
CA GLN A 24 6.54 3.58 -8.07
C GLN A 24 5.49 2.67 -8.71
N ARG A 25 4.94 1.74 -7.92
CA ARG A 25 4.08 0.67 -8.41
C ARG A 25 2.85 1.36 -8.99
N ARG A 26 2.82 1.50 -10.31
CA ARG A 26 1.65 2.01 -11.02
C ARG A 26 0.46 1.15 -10.56
N ALA A 27 -0.64 1.81 -10.22
CA ALA A 27 -1.84 1.10 -9.85
C ALA A 27 -2.26 0.24 -11.04
N ALA A 28 -2.25 -1.09 -10.85
CA ALA A 28 -2.63 -2.01 -11.92
C ALA A 28 -4.06 -1.74 -12.38
N THR A 29 -4.28 -1.77 -13.70
CA THR A 29 -5.61 -1.54 -14.30
C THR A 29 -6.58 -2.68 -13.95
N PRO A 30 -7.91 -2.50 -14.12
CA PRO A 30 -8.86 -3.59 -13.95
C PRO A 30 -8.54 -4.83 -14.79
N GLU A 31 -8.12 -4.63 -16.03
CA GLU A 31 -7.76 -5.67 -17.00
C GLU A 31 -6.52 -6.43 -16.54
N GLU A 32 -5.45 -5.72 -16.17
CA GLU A 32 -4.22 -6.33 -15.64
C GLU A 32 -4.50 -7.16 -14.38
N ARG A 33 -5.37 -6.65 -13.50
CA ARG A 33 -5.80 -7.39 -12.30
C ARG A 33 -6.59 -8.63 -12.67
N ALA A 34 -7.52 -8.52 -13.62
CA ALA A 34 -8.36 -9.62 -14.06
C ALA A 34 -7.53 -10.72 -14.73
N THR A 35 -6.59 -10.35 -15.61
CA THR A 35 -5.65 -11.27 -16.24
C THR A 35 -4.84 -12.02 -15.20
N ARG A 36 -4.15 -11.32 -14.30
CA ARG A 36 -3.30 -11.94 -13.27
C ARG A 36 -4.07 -12.91 -12.37
N MET A 37 -5.29 -12.53 -11.96
CA MET A 37 -6.12 -13.39 -11.11
C MET A 37 -6.59 -14.64 -11.87
N THR A 38 -6.94 -14.48 -13.15
CA THR A 38 -7.40 -15.58 -14.01
C THR A 38 -6.26 -16.53 -14.31
N GLU A 39 -5.08 -16.03 -14.69
CA GLU A 39 -3.90 -16.85 -14.97
C GLU A 39 -3.48 -17.67 -13.74
N ARG A 40 -3.48 -17.05 -12.56
CA ARG A 40 -3.18 -17.74 -11.31
C ARG A 40 -4.19 -18.88 -11.05
N MET A 41 -5.48 -18.60 -11.17
CA MET A 41 -6.52 -19.61 -10.97
C MET A 41 -6.44 -20.71 -12.02
N ALA A 42 -6.14 -20.35 -13.26
CA ALA A 42 -5.94 -21.27 -14.36
C ALA A 42 -4.77 -22.23 -14.12
N GLN A 43 -3.67 -21.74 -13.55
CA GLN A 43 -2.52 -22.57 -13.19
C GLN A 43 -2.83 -23.48 -12.00
N GLU A 44 -3.44 -22.94 -10.94
CA GLU A 44 -3.75 -23.70 -9.72
C GLU A 44 -4.80 -24.79 -9.96
N LEU A 45 -5.77 -24.55 -10.85
CA LEU A 45 -6.91 -25.46 -11.11
C LEU A 45 -6.87 -26.13 -12.48
N GLN A 46 -5.81 -25.90 -13.28
CA GLN A 46 -5.65 -26.43 -14.63
C GLN A 46 -6.87 -26.15 -15.54
N LEU A 47 -7.34 -24.90 -15.52
CA LEU A 47 -8.56 -24.50 -16.25
C LEU A 47 -8.38 -24.62 -17.77
N SER A 48 -9.44 -25.05 -18.46
CA SER A 48 -9.52 -25.02 -19.92
C SER A 48 -9.63 -23.58 -20.45
N GLU A 49 -9.33 -23.37 -21.74
CA GLU A 49 -9.42 -22.04 -22.37
C GLU A 49 -10.82 -21.43 -22.29
N GLN A 50 -11.87 -22.25 -22.35
CA GLN A 50 -13.24 -21.78 -22.20
C GLN A 50 -13.50 -21.26 -20.77
N GLN A 51 -13.07 -22.03 -19.77
CA GLN A 51 -13.20 -21.63 -18.35
C GLN A 51 -12.38 -20.37 -18.05
N LYS A 52 -11.19 -20.23 -18.64
CA LYS A 52 -10.38 -19.01 -18.49
C LYS A 52 -11.12 -17.77 -18.98
N LYS A 53 -11.79 -17.84 -20.13
CA LYS A 53 -12.57 -16.71 -20.68
C LYS A 53 -13.71 -16.29 -19.75
N GLU A 54 -14.46 -17.27 -19.23
CA GLU A 54 -15.57 -17.01 -18.31
C GLU A 54 -15.09 -16.41 -16.97
N ILE A 55 -14.03 -16.98 -16.38
CA ILE A 55 -13.43 -16.47 -15.15
C ILE A 55 -12.82 -15.08 -15.35
N TYR A 56 -12.19 -14.83 -16.50
CA TYR A 56 -11.66 -13.51 -16.84
C TYR A 56 -12.76 -12.45 -16.83
N ALA A 57 -13.90 -12.73 -17.47
CA ALA A 57 -15.03 -11.80 -17.50
C ALA A 57 -15.54 -11.47 -16.08
N ILE A 58 -15.68 -12.49 -15.22
CA ILE A 58 -16.08 -12.31 -13.81
C ILE A 58 -15.06 -11.45 -13.05
N HIS A 59 -13.77 -11.71 -13.24
CA HIS A 59 -12.72 -10.95 -12.57
C HIS A 59 -12.63 -9.51 -13.06
N LEU A 60 -12.87 -9.27 -14.35
CA LEU A 60 -12.88 -7.95 -14.96
C LEU A 60 -14.03 -7.11 -14.41
N GLU A 61 -15.25 -7.62 -14.43
CA GLU A 61 -16.43 -6.94 -13.86
C GLU A 61 -16.18 -6.55 -12.39
N ARG A 62 -15.69 -7.50 -11.60
CA ARG A 62 -15.36 -7.26 -10.19
C ARG A 62 -14.25 -6.23 -10.03
N ALA A 63 -13.26 -6.20 -10.92
CA ALA A 63 -12.17 -5.23 -10.88
C ALA A 63 -12.64 -3.82 -11.25
N GLN A 64 -13.51 -3.69 -12.25
CA GLN A 64 -14.13 -2.44 -12.66
C GLN A 64 -15.03 -1.88 -11.55
N LYS A 65 -15.89 -2.71 -10.95
CA LYS A 65 -16.73 -2.30 -9.80
C LYS A 65 -15.89 -1.76 -8.65
N ARG A 66 -14.82 -2.47 -8.27
CA ARG A 66 -13.90 -1.99 -7.22
C ARG A 66 -13.22 -0.68 -7.57
N MET A 67 -12.87 -0.45 -8.84
CA MET A 67 -12.27 0.80 -9.27
C MET A 67 -13.27 1.96 -9.12
N ALA A 68 -14.51 1.77 -9.58
CA ALA A 68 -15.58 2.76 -9.40
C ALA A 68 -15.85 3.06 -7.91
N ASP A 69 -15.94 2.02 -7.07
CA ASP A 69 -16.12 2.19 -5.62
C ASP A 69 -14.96 2.99 -4.98
N GLN A 70 -13.72 2.73 -5.42
CA GLN A 70 -12.53 3.46 -4.96
C GLN A 70 -12.56 4.93 -5.39
N GLU A 71 -12.99 5.22 -6.62
CA GLU A 71 -13.13 6.59 -7.11
C GLU A 71 -14.21 7.35 -6.34
N ALA A 72 -15.36 6.71 -6.09
CA ALA A 72 -16.44 7.29 -5.29
C ALA A 72 -15.98 7.59 -3.85
N GLN A 73 -15.33 6.63 -3.19
CA GLN A 73 -14.79 6.84 -1.83
C GLN A 73 -13.71 7.93 -1.81
N LYS A 74 -12.89 8.03 -2.85
CA LYS A 74 -11.89 9.10 -2.95
C LYS A 74 -12.56 10.46 -3.04
N ALA A 75 -13.61 10.59 -3.85
CA ALA A 75 -14.37 11.84 -3.96
C ALA A 75 -15.03 12.21 -2.61
N GLU A 76 -15.69 11.25 -1.95
CA GLU A 76 -16.30 11.45 -0.64
C GLU A 76 -15.26 11.88 0.41
N MET A 77 -14.09 11.23 0.41
CA MET A 77 -12.99 11.59 1.31
C MET A 77 -12.48 13.01 1.06
N GLN A 78 -12.37 13.45 -0.21
CA GLN A 78 -11.98 14.82 -0.51
C GLN A 78 -13.03 15.82 -0.01
N ALA A 79 -14.31 15.58 -0.29
CA ALA A 79 -15.38 16.44 0.18
C ALA A 79 -15.38 16.54 1.72
N ARG A 80 -15.24 15.42 2.43
CA ARG A 80 -15.12 15.41 3.89
C ARG A 80 -13.87 16.15 4.37
N LYS A 81 -12.75 16.05 3.66
CA LYS A 81 -11.53 16.78 4.02
C LYS A 81 -11.72 18.29 3.90
N GLU A 82 -12.47 18.74 2.90
CA GLU A 82 -12.80 20.15 2.72
C GLU A 82 -13.73 20.66 3.82
N THR A 83 -14.77 19.89 4.18
CA THR A 83 -15.66 20.29 5.29
C THR A 83 -14.91 20.40 6.61
N MET A 84 -14.06 19.41 6.92
CA MET A 84 -13.22 19.43 8.14
C MET A 84 -12.26 20.63 8.17
N LYS A 85 -11.71 21.02 7.02
CA LYS A 85 -10.85 22.23 6.93
C LYS A 85 -11.64 23.51 7.18
N ALA A 86 -12.84 23.61 6.62
CA ALA A 86 -13.69 24.79 6.81
C ALA A 86 -14.16 24.92 8.27
N GLU A 87 -14.52 23.81 8.90
CA GLU A 87 -14.84 23.77 10.35
C GLU A 87 -13.63 24.16 11.19
N GLU A 88 -12.44 23.64 10.85
CA GLU A 88 -11.20 24.00 11.51
C GLU A 88 -10.91 25.51 11.43
N GLN A 89 -11.10 26.13 10.28
CA GLN A 89 -10.90 27.58 10.13
C GLN A 89 -11.83 28.38 11.06
N LYS A 90 -13.11 28.02 11.12
CA LYS A 90 -14.08 28.64 12.04
C LYS A 90 -13.66 28.48 13.50
N VAL A 91 -13.12 27.33 13.87
CA VAL A 91 -12.60 27.11 15.22
C VAL A 91 -11.40 28.04 15.47
N LEU A 92 -10.43 28.09 14.55
CA LEU A 92 -9.22 28.91 14.69
C LEU A 92 -9.51 30.41 14.82
N GLU A 93 -10.58 30.91 14.20
CA GLU A 93 -11.04 32.31 14.30
C GLU A 93 -11.54 32.69 15.69
N VAL A 94 -12.11 31.73 16.44
CA VAL A 94 -12.64 31.96 17.81
C VAL A 94 -11.54 31.87 18.87
N LEU A 95 -10.44 31.18 18.57
CA LEU A 95 -9.35 30.96 19.52
C LEU A 95 -8.45 32.21 19.66
N THR A 96 -7.85 32.37 20.84
CA THR A 96 -6.72 33.29 21.02
C THR A 96 -5.43 32.69 20.43
N GLU A 97 -4.39 33.51 20.26
CA GLU A 97 -3.10 33.02 19.73
C GLU A 97 -2.48 31.88 20.56
N GLU A 98 -2.54 31.99 21.89
CA GLU A 98 -2.03 30.95 22.79
C GLU A 98 -2.85 29.66 22.68
N GLN A 99 -4.17 29.77 22.55
CA GLN A 99 -5.05 28.62 22.37
C GLN A 99 -4.85 27.94 21.01
N ARG A 100 -4.56 28.71 19.95
CA ARG A 100 -4.22 28.16 18.62
C ARG A 100 -2.96 27.30 18.66
N LYS A 101 -1.89 27.77 19.32
CA LYS A 101 -0.65 26.97 19.47
C LYS A 101 -0.91 25.64 20.17
N LYS A 102 -1.66 25.67 21.28
CA LYS A 102 -2.05 24.45 22.00
C LYS A 102 -2.92 23.50 21.16
N TRP A 103 -3.82 24.06 20.34
CA TRP A 103 -4.66 23.29 19.44
C TRP A 103 -3.85 22.57 18.34
N GLU A 104 -2.86 23.24 17.76
CA GLU A 104 -1.95 22.64 16.77
C GLU A 104 -1.11 21.49 17.38
N GLU A 105 -0.60 21.67 18.61
CA GLU A 105 0.11 20.61 19.35
C GLU A 105 -0.78 19.39 19.56
N ILE A 106 -2.02 19.58 20.01
CA ILE A 106 -3.01 18.50 20.18
C ILE A 106 -3.26 17.76 18.85
N LYS A 107 -3.33 18.48 17.73
CA LYS A 107 -3.52 17.86 16.41
C LYS A 107 -2.32 17.03 15.96
N LEU A 108 -1.11 17.52 16.18
CA LEU A 108 0.12 16.79 15.86
C LEU A 108 0.20 15.49 16.68
N GLU A 109 -0.07 15.56 17.97
CA GLU A 109 -0.08 14.39 18.85
C GLU A 109 -1.15 13.36 18.41
N GLN A 110 -2.36 13.83 18.08
CA GLN A 110 -3.41 12.93 17.56
C GLN A 110 -3.02 12.28 16.23
N ARG A 111 -2.35 13.01 15.34
CA ARG A 111 -1.85 12.46 14.08
C ARG A 111 -0.83 11.36 14.31
N ASP A 112 0.08 11.56 15.27
CA ASP A 112 1.13 10.61 15.57
C ASP A 112 0.58 9.36 16.28
N ARG A 113 -0.44 9.51 17.13
CA ARG A 113 -1.18 8.38 17.74
C ARG A 113 -2.01 7.58 16.72
N ARG A 114 -2.49 8.23 15.65
CA ARG A 114 -3.26 7.59 14.56
C ARG A 114 -2.38 6.92 13.50
N ARG A 115 -1.07 7.17 13.50
CA ARG A 115 -0.15 6.36 12.68
C ARG A 115 -0.17 4.94 13.27
N PRO A 116 -0.55 3.90 12.50
CA PRO A 116 -0.41 2.54 12.99
C PRO A 116 1.07 2.31 13.31
N GLN A 117 1.40 2.05 14.57
CA GLN A 117 2.76 1.78 15.08
C GLN A 117 3.41 0.51 14.47
N GLY A 118 2.90 -0.04 13.38
CA GLY A 118 3.37 -1.29 12.76
C GLY A 118 3.64 -1.20 11.25
N ALA A 119 3.87 -0.01 10.70
CA ALA A 119 4.12 0.17 9.26
C ALA A 119 5.54 0.65 8.91
N ILE A 120 6.54 0.40 9.77
CA ILE A 120 7.96 0.20 9.38
C ILE A 120 8.57 -0.80 10.37
N GLU A 121 8.12 -2.06 10.35
CA GLU A 121 8.99 -3.17 10.74
C GLU A 121 9.01 -4.12 9.52
N ASP A 122 10.11 -3.99 8.79
CA ASP A 122 10.76 -5.05 8.03
C ASP A 122 9.86 -6.23 7.60
N ARG A 123 9.30 -6.17 6.38
CA ARG A 123 8.83 -7.38 5.66
C ARG A 123 10.03 -8.20 5.14
N GLY A 124 11.02 -8.42 6.01
CA GLY A 124 12.14 -9.32 5.85
C GLY A 124 12.08 -10.35 6.97
N ARG A 125 11.74 -11.60 6.64
CA ARG A 125 11.54 -12.77 7.54
C ARG A 125 10.25 -12.79 8.36
N MET A 126 9.18 -13.30 7.75
CA MET A 126 8.38 -14.29 8.48
C MET A 126 8.98 -15.69 8.19
N PRO A 127 9.60 -16.39 9.16
CA PRO A 127 9.85 -17.81 8.98
C PRO A 127 8.50 -18.52 8.98
N HIS A 128 8.22 -19.24 7.88
CA HIS A 128 7.06 -20.10 7.77
C HIS A 128 6.90 -20.97 9.02
N ARG A 129 5.73 -20.86 9.63
CA ARG A 129 5.20 -21.72 10.69
C ARG A 129 5.36 -23.17 10.23
N ARG A 130 6.36 -23.89 10.74
CA ARG A 130 6.39 -25.35 10.64
C ARG A 130 5.24 -25.88 11.49
N MET A 131 4.13 -26.20 10.85
CA MET A 131 3.10 -27.05 11.44
C MET A 131 3.73 -28.44 11.58
N ARG A 132 4.26 -28.76 12.76
CA ARG A 132 4.81 -30.09 13.08
C ARG A 132 3.93 -30.73 14.15
N GLY A 133 3.20 -31.76 13.73
CA GLY A 133 2.97 -32.97 14.52
C GLY A 133 1.93 -32.88 15.64
N GLY A 134 0.66 -32.99 15.28
CA GLY A 134 -0.34 -33.61 16.13
C GLY A 134 -0.64 -35.01 15.58
N SER A 135 -0.14 -36.04 16.25
CA SER A 135 -0.66 -37.40 16.14
C SER A 135 -0.53 -38.00 17.54
N ASN A 136 -1.67 -38.31 18.14
CA ASN A 136 -1.79 -39.21 19.27
C ASN A 136 -2.52 -40.45 18.76
#